data_AF-A0A851CD28-F1
#
_entry.id   AF-A0A851CD28-F1
#
_cell.length_a   1.000
_cell.length_b   1.000
_cell.length_c   1.000
_cell.angle_alpha   90.00
_cell.angle_beta   90.00
_cell.angle_gamma   90.00
#
_symmetry.space_group_name_H-M   'P 1'
#
loop_
_entity.id
_entity.type
_entity.pdbx_description
1 polymer ?
#
loop_
_entity_poly.entity_id
_entity_poly.type
_entity_poly.pdbx_seq_one_letter_code
_entity_poly.pdbx_strand_id
1 'polypeptide(L)'
;IRMVQVKLIITGDDFGYCPRRNQGIVDCFLAGAISNVSLLVNGSAAADAAKLARRYNIPIGLHANLSEGSPVCDVLKTNSSLLNQNGFFHGKMGFRTALSKGLLNMSEVKQELKAQVELFHELTGHLPPHMDGHQHVHVLPEVRHVFAEVLEEYGIKYTRVPIEPGLHNCDWIPPSLMDFYLGVEEDSFNTVDVFTKHGIR
;
A
#
# COMPACT_ATOMS: atom_id res chain seq x y z
N ILE A 1 -14.35 18.87 -32.14
CA ILE A 1 -13.41 18.80 -30.99
C ILE A 1 -13.31 17.33 -30.61
N ARG A 2 -12.15 16.67 -30.81
CA ARG A 2 -11.96 15.30 -30.33
C ARG A 2 -11.91 15.35 -28.81
N MET A 3 -12.87 14.72 -28.13
CA MET A 3 -12.77 14.54 -26.69
C MET A 3 -11.60 13.62 -26.40
N VAL A 4 -10.65 14.07 -25.59
CA VAL A 4 -9.56 13.22 -25.09
C VAL A 4 -10.19 12.26 -24.08
N GLN A 5 -10.12 10.96 -24.36
CA GLN A 5 -10.59 9.94 -23.44
C GLN A 5 -9.49 9.64 -22.44
N VAL A 6 -9.67 10.11 -21.21
CA VAL A 6 -8.78 9.80 -20.08
C VAL A 6 -9.31 8.56 -19.38
N LYS A 7 -8.43 7.59 -19.07
CA LYS A 7 -8.74 6.50 -18.15
C LYS A 7 -8.39 6.96 -16.74
N LEU A 8 -9.38 7.03 -15.86
CA LEU A 8 -9.22 7.41 -14.47
C LEU A 8 -9.59 6.22 -13.59
N ILE A 9 -8.73 5.88 -12.65
CA ILE A 9 -9.00 4.91 -11.58
C ILE A 9 -9.01 5.71 -10.28
N ILE A 10 -10.12 5.63 -9.55
CA ILE A 10 -10.26 6.23 -8.22
C ILE A 10 -10.31 5.08 -7.22
N THR A 11 -9.31 5.00 -6.35
CA THR A 11 -9.13 3.90 -5.39
C THR A 11 -9.52 4.35 -3.98
N GLY A 12 -10.37 3.56 -3.32
CA GLY A 12 -10.59 3.65 -1.87
C GLY A 12 -9.51 2.86 -1.11
N ASP A 13 -8.58 3.56 -0.48
CA ASP A 13 -7.53 2.96 0.36
C ASP A 13 -8.09 2.50 1.71
N ASP A 14 -7.30 1.68 2.42
CA ASP A 14 -7.62 1.15 3.76
C ASP A 14 -8.92 0.33 3.87
N PHE A 15 -9.34 -0.33 2.79
CA PHE A 15 -10.43 -1.30 2.87
C PHE A 15 -9.97 -2.46 3.76
N GLY A 16 -10.79 -2.91 4.70
CA GLY A 16 -10.42 -3.91 5.71
C GLY A 16 -9.94 -3.35 7.05
N TYR A 17 -9.74 -2.04 7.18
CA TYR A 17 -9.29 -1.43 8.44
C TYR A 17 -10.27 -1.67 9.60
N CYS A 18 -11.54 -1.33 9.39
CA CYS A 18 -12.63 -1.56 10.35
C CYS A 18 -14.00 -1.61 9.65
N PRO A 19 -15.06 -2.17 10.27
CA PRO A 19 -16.35 -2.34 9.62
C PRO A 19 -16.98 -1.01 9.14
N ARG A 20 -16.80 0.06 9.90
CA ARG A 20 -17.32 1.39 9.52
C ARG A 20 -16.62 1.94 8.27
N ARG A 21 -15.30 1.74 8.14
CA ARG A 21 -14.55 2.17 6.95
C ARG A 21 -14.94 1.33 5.74
N ASN A 22 -15.10 0.01 5.93
CA ASN A 22 -15.58 -0.88 4.87
C ASN A 22 -16.92 -0.40 4.30
N GLN A 23 -17.90 -0.11 5.16
CA GLN A 23 -19.20 0.34 4.71
C GLN A 23 -19.12 1.66 3.95
N GLY A 24 -18.36 2.64 4.45
CA GLY A 24 -18.19 3.91 3.75
C GLY A 24 -17.56 3.76 2.36
N ILE A 25 -16.57 2.87 2.22
CA ILE A 25 -15.95 2.56 0.91
C ILE A 25 -16.96 1.88 -0.03
N VAL A 26 -17.76 0.94 0.48
CA VAL A 26 -18.85 0.32 -0.30
C VAL A 26 -19.87 1.36 -0.75
N ASP A 27 -20.28 2.27 0.13
CA ASP A 27 -21.22 3.34 -0.20
C ASP A 27 -20.66 4.26 -1.30
N CYS A 28 -19.38 4.63 -1.22
CA CYS A 28 -18.70 5.39 -2.27
C CYS A 28 -18.64 4.64 -3.61
N PHE A 29 -18.40 3.33 -3.61
CA PHE A 29 -18.38 2.53 -4.82
C PHE A 29 -19.77 2.42 -5.45
N LEU A 30 -20.80 2.13 -4.65
CA LEU A 30 -22.19 2.04 -5.11
C LEU A 30 -22.73 3.38 -5.62
N ALA A 31 -22.22 4.50 -5.09
CA ALA A 31 -22.53 5.84 -5.58
C ALA A 31 -21.74 6.22 -6.87
N GLY A 32 -20.83 5.37 -7.34
CA GLY A 32 -20.00 5.62 -8.52
C GLY A 32 -18.87 6.64 -8.30
N ALA A 33 -18.54 6.97 -7.05
CA ALA A 33 -17.48 7.92 -6.72
C ALA A 33 -16.08 7.31 -6.78
N ILE A 34 -15.97 6.01 -6.54
CA ILE A 34 -14.73 5.23 -6.67
C ILE A 34 -14.92 4.05 -7.61
N SER A 35 -13.85 3.62 -8.27
CA SER A 35 -13.87 2.50 -9.24
C SER A 35 -13.11 1.26 -8.75
N ASN A 36 -12.35 1.40 -7.65
CA ASN A 36 -11.39 0.40 -7.19
C ASN A 36 -11.17 0.53 -5.68
N VAL A 37 -10.63 -0.50 -5.03
CA VAL A 37 -10.22 -0.46 -3.61
C VAL A 37 -8.87 -1.17 -3.40
N SER A 38 -8.18 -0.80 -2.33
CA SER A 38 -6.98 -1.52 -1.87
C SER A 38 -7.22 -2.08 -0.45
N LEU A 39 -7.05 -3.39 -0.32
CA LEU A 39 -7.31 -4.18 0.89
C LEU A 39 -6.09 -4.21 1.82
N LEU A 40 -6.27 -3.73 3.05
CA LEU A 40 -5.35 -3.86 4.16
C LEU A 40 -5.56 -5.23 4.83
N VAL A 41 -4.82 -6.25 4.41
CA VAL A 41 -5.07 -7.65 4.81
C VAL A 41 -4.81 -7.94 6.29
N ASN A 42 -3.94 -7.18 6.95
CA ASN A 42 -3.73 -7.26 8.39
C ASN A 42 -4.74 -6.40 9.19
N GLY A 43 -5.69 -5.75 8.51
CA GLY A 43 -6.75 -4.98 9.13
C GLY A 43 -7.79 -5.86 9.84
N SER A 44 -8.36 -5.34 10.93
CA SER A 44 -9.30 -6.08 11.79
C SER A 44 -10.57 -6.55 11.07
N ALA A 45 -10.93 -5.92 9.95
CA ALA A 45 -12.11 -6.21 9.15
C ALA A 45 -11.75 -6.67 7.72
N ALA A 46 -10.53 -7.18 7.48
CA ALA A 46 -10.09 -7.61 6.15
C ALA A 46 -10.96 -8.72 5.56
N ALA A 47 -11.32 -9.72 6.36
CA ALA A 47 -12.19 -10.82 5.91
C ALA A 47 -13.62 -10.35 5.56
N ASP A 48 -14.14 -9.34 6.26
CA ASP A 48 -15.41 -8.71 5.92
C ASP A 48 -15.31 -7.90 4.63
N ALA A 49 -14.24 -7.11 4.48
CA ALA A 49 -13.96 -6.35 3.27
C ALA A 49 -13.86 -7.25 2.02
N ALA A 50 -13.14 -8.37 2.08
CA ALA A 50 -13.06 -9.32 0.97
C ALA A 50 -14.45 -9.88 0.56
N LYS A 51 -15.32 -10.17 1.55
CA LYS A 51 -16.71 -10.61 1.29
C LYS A 51 -17.54 -9.50 0.64
N LEU A 52 -17.38 -8.25 1.09
CA LEU A 52 -18.07 -7.10 0.52
C LEU A 52 -17.63 -6.82 -0.92
N ALA A 53 -16.32 -6.87 -1.20
CA ALA A 53 -15.81 -6.73 -2.57
C ALA A 53 -16.41 -7.78 -3.51
N ARG A 54 -16.46 -9.05 -3.08
CA ARG A 54 -17.10 -10.12 -3.85
C ARG A 54 -18.60 -9.88 -4.03
N ARG A 55 -19.31 -9.49 -2.97
CA ARG A 55 -20.76 -9.27 -3.00
C ARG A 55 -21.17 -8.18 -4.00
N TYR A 56 -20.39 -7.11 -4.07
CA TYR A 56 -20.69 -5.95 -4.92
C TYR A 56 -19.84 -5.89 -6.20
N ASN A 57 -19.05 -6.93 -6.50
CA ASN A 57 -18.13 -6.99 -7.64
C ASN A 57 -17.18 -5.77 -7.70
N ILE A 58 -16.64 -5.37 -6.55
CA ILE A 58 -15.70 -4.24 -6.44
C ILE A 58 -14.31 -4.71 -6.89
N PRO A 59 -13.67 -4.07 -7.87
CA PRO A 59 -12.25 -4.31 -8.17
C PRO A 59 -11.39 -4.03 -6.94
N ILE A 60 -10.52 -4.98 -6.59
CA ILE A 60 -9.78 -5.00 -5.32
C ILE A 60 -8.34 -5.42 -5.56
N GLY A 61 -7.38 -4.69 -4.97
CA GLY A 61 -5.97 -5.06 -4.90
C GLY A 61 -5.44 -5.00 -3.49
N LEU A 62 -4.14 -5.21 -3.31
CA LEU A 62 -3.50 -5.30 -2.00
C LEU A 62 -2.92 -3.94 -1.57
N HIS A 63 -3.29 -3.48 -0.38
CA HIS A 63 -2.68 -2.34 0.30
C HIS A 63 -1.59 -2.84 1.26
N ALA A 64 -0.35 -2.91 0.77
CA ALA A 64 0.78 -3.44 1.51
C ALA A 64 1.10 -2.59 2.74
N ASN A 65 1.29 -3.20 3.90
CA ASN A 65 1.45 -2.48 5.15
C ASN A 65 2.69 -2.94 5.92
N LEU A 66 3.55 -2.00 6.29
CA LEU A 66 4.74 -2.26 7.12
C LEU A 66 4.80 -1.36 8.35
N SER A 67 3.74 -0.59 8.59
CA SER A 67 3.77 0.53 9.53
C SER A 67 2.67 0.50 10.57
N GLU A 68 1.58 -0.25 10.40
CA GLU A 68 0.44 -0.23 11.32
C GLU A 68 -0.09 -1.61 11.68
N GLY A 69 -0.39 -1.83 12.97
CA GLY A 69 -0.85 -3.13 13.45
C GLY A 69 0.27 -4.15 13.62
N SER A 70 -0.05 -5.42 13.48
CA SER A 70 0.90 -6.54 13.61
C SER A 70 1.20 -7.18 12.24
N PRO A 71 2.38 -7.81 12.09
CA PRO A 71 2.71 -8.58 10.89
C PRO A 71 1.72 -9.72 10.63
N VAL A 72 1.52 -10.02 9.35
CA VAL A 72 0.81 -11.23 8.90
C VAL A 72 1.69 -12.46 9.10
N CYS A 73 2.99 -12.35 8.76
CA CYS A 73 3.92 -13.47 8.90
C CYS A 73 4.12 -13.82 10.38
N ASP A 74 3.71 -15.03 10.78
CA ASP A 74 3.74 -15.48 12.18
C ASP A 74 5.15 -15.44 12.79
N VAL A 75 6.17 -15.80 12.01
CA VAL A 75 7.58 -15.76 12.44
C VAL A 75 8.03 -14.33 12.79
N LEU A 76 7.44 -13.32 12.15
CA LEU A 76 7.79 -11.92 12.38
C LEU A 76 7.01 -11.27 13.53
N LYS A 77 6.06 -11.98 14.15
CA LYS A 77 5.31 -11.46 15.30
C LYS A 77 6.14 -11.36 16.58
N THR A 78 7.34 -11.96 16.60
CA THR A 78 8.29 -11.89 17.73
C THR A 78 9.70 -11.66 17.22
N ASN A 79 10.50 -10.86 17.93
CA ASN A 79 11.92 -10.60 17.63
C ASN A 79 12.24 -10.12 16.20
N SER A 80 11.29 -9.46 15.51
CA SER A 80 11.52 -8.87 14.20
C SER A 80 11.99 -7.42 14.29
N SER A 81 12.88 -7.03 13.37
CA SER A 81 13.32 -5.65 13.15
C SER A 81 12.17 -4.70 12.78
N LEU A 82 11.03 -5.22 12.30
CA LEU A 82 9.86 -4.44 11.92
C LEU A 82 9.02 -3.99 13.12
N LEU A 83 9.29 -4.55 14.32
CA LEU A 83 8.49 -4.32 15.51
C LEU A 83 9.08 -3.27 16.45
N ASN A 84 8.20 -2.48 17.05
CA ASN A 84 8.50 -1.67 18.22
C ASN A 84 8.49 -2.52 19.51
N GLN A 85 8.83 -1.89 20.63
CA GLN A 85 8.87 -2.51 21.96
C GLN A 85 7.53 -3.10 22.47
N ASN A 86 6.41 -2.75 21.84
CA ASN A 86 5.07 -3.26 22.18
C ASN A 86 4.64 -4.43 21.28
N GLY A 87 5.49 -4.89 20.36
CA GLY A 87 5.18 -6.01 19.46
C GLY A 87 4.30 -5.64 18.26
N PHE A 88 4.18 -4.36 17.93
CA PHE A 88 3.50 -3.86 16.72
C PHE A 88 4.51 -3.27 15.75
N PHE A 89 4.12 -3.04 14.50
CA PHE A 89 4.94 -2.27 13.57
C PHE A 89 5.34 -0.91 14.18
N HIS A 90 6.49 -0.37 13.73
CA HIS A 90 7.05 0.87 14.26
C HIS A 90 6.16 2.13 14.12
N GLY A 91 5.03 2.07 13.41
CA GLY A 91 4.27 3.27 13.05
C GLY A 91 4.85 3.95 11.81
N LYS A 92 4.08 4.86 11.20
CA LYS A 92 4.48 5.64 10.02
C LYS A 92 5.88 6.26 10.15
N MET A 93 6.09 7.03 11.21
CA MET A 93 7.34 7.76 11.43
C MET A 93 8.43 6.89 12.04
N GLY A 94 8.06 5.91 12.88
CA GLY A 94 9.03 4.99 13.46
C GLY A 94 9.66 4.09 12.40
N PHE A 95 8.86 3.57 11.46
CA PHE A 95 9.37 2.76 10.34
C PHE A 95 10.37 3.55 9.49
N ARG A 96 10.02 4.79 9.12
CA ARG A 96 10.91 5.70 8.37
C ARG A 96 12.21 6.00 9.13
N THR A 97 12.12 6.19 10.44
CA THR A 97 13.28 6.44 11.31
C THR A 97 14.17 5.20 11.44
N ALA A 98 13.58 4.01 11.58
CA ALA A 98 14.33 2.77 11.65
C ALA A 98 15.02 2.46 10.31
N LEU A 99 14.33 2.70 9.20
CA LEU A 99 14.86 2.56 7.85
C LEU A 99 16.07 3.48 7.61
N SER A 100 15.95 4.78 7.90
CA SER A 100 17.05 5.73 7.68
C SER A 100 18.28 5.48 8.55
N LYS A 101 18.11 4.73 9.66
CA LYS A 101 19.19 4.27 10.52
C LYS A 101 19.76 2.89 10.14
N GLY A 102 19.25 2.26 9.08
CA GLY A 102 19.67 0.92 8.65
C GLY A 102 19.31 -0.18 9.66
N LEU A 103 18.25 0.02 10.45
CA LEU A 103 17.85 -0.91 11.52
C LEU A 103 16.86 -1.99 11.06
N LEU A 104 16.35 -1.88 9.83
CA LEU A 104 15.36 -2.82 9.29
C LEU A 104 16.05 -3.91 8.47
N ASN A 105 15.61 -5.16 8.66
CA ASN A 105 16.07 -6.30 7.88
C ASN A 105 15.20 -6.45 6.63
N MET A 106 15.76 -6.19 5.44
CA MET A 106 15.03 -6.29 4.18
C MET A 106 14.54 -7.71 3.85
N SER A 107 15.16 -8.76 4.40
CA SER A 107 14.63 -10.12 4.29
C SER A 107 13.32 -10.29 5.05
N GLU A 108 13.15 -9.61 6.20
CA GLU A 108 11.88 -9.62 6.95
C GLU A 108 10.82 -8.80 6.23
N VAL A 109 11.19 -7.66 5.62
CA VAL A 109 10.29 -6.90 4.75
C VAL A 109 9.77 -7.79 3.61
N LYS A 110 10.66 -8.54 2.95
CA LYS A 110 10.26 -9.47 1.88
C LYS A 110 9.31 -10.54 2.40
N GLN A 111 9.65 -11.18 3.51
CA GLN A 111 8.81 -12.23 4.11
C GLN A 111 7.41 -11.71 4.47
N GLU A 112 7.31 -10.52 5.05
CA GLU A 112 6.03 -9.91 5.40
C GLU A 112 5.20 -9.55 4.16
N LEU A 113 5.80 -8.91 3.14
CA LEU A 113 5.10 -8.56 1.91
C LEU A 113 4.56 -9.81 1.19
N LYS A 114 5.35 -10.89 1.13
CA LYS A 114 4.90 -12.18 0.60
C LYS A 114 3.73 -12.74 1.40
N ALA A 115 3.83 -12.76 2.73
CA ALA A 115 2.75 -13.23 3.60
C ALA A 115 1.45 -12.44 3.39
N GLN A 116 1.54 -11.13 3.14
CA GLN A 116 0.37 -10.30 2.81
C GLN A 116 -0.24 -10.64 1.44
N VAL A 117 0.57 -10.95 0.42
CA VAL A 117 0.08 -11.42 -0.89
C VAL A 117 -0.63 -12.77 -0.75
N GLU A 118 -0.07 -13.70 0.02
CA GLU A 118 -0.72 -15.00 0.26
C GLU A 118 -2.04 -14.84 1.04
N LEU A 119 -2.06 -14.03 2.10
CA LEU A 119 -3.30 -13.78 2.84
C LEU A 119 -4.34 -13.07 1.97
N PHE A 120 -3.93 -12.16 1.07
CA PHE A 120 -4.84 -11.60 0.08
C PHE A 120 -5.46 -12.70 -0.78
N HIS A 121 -4.63 -13.63 -1.28
CA HIS A 121 -5.08 -14.74 -2.11
C HIS A 121 -6.08 -15.63 -1.36
N GLU A 122 -5.79 -15.98 -0.11
CA GLU A 122 -6.67 -16.77 0.75
C GLU A 122 -8.03 -16.09 0.97
N LEU A 123 -8.04 -14.78 1.23
CA LEU A 123 -9.26 -14.03 1.52
C LEU A 123 -10.13 -13.80 0.27
N THR A 124 -9.50 -13.57 -0.89
CA THR A 124 -10.20 -13.15 -2.11
C THR A 124 -10.45 -14.29 -3.10
N GLY A 125 -9.56 -15.29 -3.12
CA GLY A 125 -9.55 -16.41 -4.06
C GLY A 125 -8.71 -16.16 -5.33
N HIS A 126 -7.99 -15.04 -5.44
CA HIS A 126 -7.13 -14.72 -6.58
C HIS A 126 -5.91 -13.88 -6.15
N LEU A 127 -4.87 -13.82 -6.97
CA LEU A 127 -3.75 -12.90 -6.72
C LEU A 127 -4.19 -11.45 -6.94
N PRO A 128 -3.61 -10.46 -6.23
CA PRO A 128 -4.01 -9.07 -6.38
C PRO A 128 -3.65 -8.55 -7.78
N PRO A 129 -4.59 -7.92 -8.51
CA PRO A 129 -4.31 -7.35 -9.85
C PRO A 129 -3.38 -6.13 -9.78
N HIS A 130 -3.36 -5.43 -8.63
CA HIS A 130 -2.45 -4.34 -8.31
C HIS A 130 -2.06 -4.40 -6.83
N MET A 131 -0.92 -3.81 -6.50
CA MET A 131 -0.44 -3.67 -5.13
C MET A 131 0.12 -2.28 -4.93
N ASP A 132 -0.35 -1.56 -3.91
CA ASP A 132 0.24 -0.28 -3.47
C ASP A 132 0.57 -0.35 -1.97
N GLY A 133 1.00 0.75 -1.35
CA GLY A 133 1.49 0.73 0.02
C GLY A 133 0.77 1.70 0.95
N HIS A 134 0.35 1.20 2.11
CA HIS A 134 -0.13 1.99 3.23
C HIS A 134 0.91 3.03 3.61
N GLN A 135 0.51 4.29 3.70
CA GLN A 135 1.41 5.40 4.04
C GLN A 135 2.65 5.51 3.13
N HIS A 136 2.51 5.04 1.89
CA HIS A 136 3.54 5.04 0.84
C HIS A 136 4.81 4.27 1.22
N VAL A 137 4.70 3.20 2.00
CA VAL A 137 5.87 2.40 2.40
C VAL A 137 6.61 1.78 1.19
N HIS A 138 5.89 1.51 0.10
CA HIS A 138 6.41 0.81 -1.08
C HIS A 138 7.35 1.65 -1.95
N VAL A 139 7.37 2.98 -1.81
CA VAL A 139 8.31 3.86 -2.52
C VAL A 139 9.53 4.24 -1.68
N LEU A 140 9.60 3.75 -0.44
CA LEU A 140 10.71 4.07 0.46
C LEU A 140 12.06 3.54 -0.04
N PRO A 141 13.18 4.17 0.33
CA PRO A 141 14.52 3.66 0.05
C PRO A 141 14.66 2.20 0.53
N GLU A 142 15.37 1.38 -0.22
CA GLU A 142 15.54 -0.08 0.00
C GLU A 142 14.23 -0.90 -0.16
N VAL A 143 13.14 -0.49 0.49
CA VAL A 143 11.83 -1.16 0.43
C VAL A 143 11.32 -1.24 -1.01
N ARG A 144 11.50 -0.20 -1.83
CA ARG A 144 11.10 -0.20 -3.25
C ARG A 144 11.70 -1.36 -4.05
N HIS A 145 12.92 -1.78 -3.74
CA HIS A 145 13.57 -2.90 -4.43
C HIS A 145 12.94 -4.23 -4.02
N VAL A 146 12.77 -4.43 -2.71
CA VAL A 146 12.11 -5.62 -2.16
C VAL A 146 10.66 -5.73 -2.65
N PHE A 147 9.95 -4.61 -2.66
CA PHE A 147 8.58 -4.53 -3.15
C PHE A 147 8.53 -4.93 -4.63
N ALA A 148 9.41 -4.38 -5.48
CA ALA A 148 9.48 -4.72 -6.89
C ALA A 148 9.76 -6.22 -7.14
N GLU A 149 10.69 -6.81 -6.37
CA GLU A 149 10.97 -8.25 -6.43
C GLU A 149 9.73 -9.09 -6.09
N VAL A 150 8.97 -8.71 -5.06
CA VAL A 150 7.73 -9.42 -4.69
C VAL A 150 6.68 -9.28 -5.78
N LEU A 151 6.48 -8.09 -6.33
CA LEU A 151 5.54 -7.90 -7.45
C LEU A 151 5.92 -8.75 -8.66
N GLU A 152 7.21 -8.80 -9.00
CA GLU A 152 7.70 -9.66 -10.08
C GLU A 152 7.47 -11.15 -9.79
N GLU A 153 7.82 -11.62 -8.59
CA GLU A 153 7.68 -13.01 -8.16
C GLU A 153 6.23 -13.51 -8.26
N TYR A 154 5.26 -12.67 -7.89
CA TYR A 154 3.83 -13.00 -7.95
C TYR A 154 3.16 -12.60 -9.27
N GLY A 155 3.90 -12.04 -10.22
CA GLY A 155 3.37 -11.60 -11.51
C GLY A 155 2.41 -10.40 -11.43
N ILE A 156 2.46 -9.61 -10.36
CA ILE A 156 1.68 -8.39 -10.16
C ILE A 156 2.34 -7.26 -10.97
N LYS A 157 1.60 -6.65 -11.90
CA LYS A 157 2.17 -5.72 -12.88
C LYS A 157 1.82 -4.25 -12.67
N TYR A 158 1.00 -3.94 -11.68
CA TYR A 158 0.50 -2.57 -11.47
C TYR A 158 0.69 -2.12 -10.04
N THR A 159 1.23 -0.92 -9.89
CA THR A 159 1.35 -0.23 -8.60
C THR A 159 1.14 1.27 -8.76
N ARG A 160 0.73 1.96 -7.70
CA ARG A 160 0.61 3.42 -7.72
C ARG A 160 1.94 4.05 -7.32
N VAL A 161 2.47 4.96 -8.11
CA VAL A 161 3.59 5.83 -7.72
C VAL A 161 3.03 7.22 -7.36
N PRO A 162 3.11 7.69 -6.09
CA PRO A 162 2.48 8.93 -5.65
C PRO A 162 3.32 10.16 -6.05
N ILE A 163 3.34 10.44 -7.36
CA ILE A 163 3.85 11.69 -7.94
C ILE A 163 2.65 12.63 -8.08
N GLU A 164 2.78 13.86 -7.58
CA GLU A 164 1.65 14.80 -7.43
C GLU A 164 1.96 16.10 -8.20
N PRO A 165 1.67 16.15 -9.52
CA PRO A 165 1.96 17.31 -10.34
C PRO A 165 1.34 18.60 -9.78
N GLY A 166 2.20 19.58 -9.51
CA GLY A 166 1.79 20.88 -8.98
C GLY A 166 1.73 20.96 -7.45
N LEU A 167 2.19 19.93 -6.72
CA LEU A 167 2.29 19.93 -5.25
C LEU A 167 2.96 21.20 -4.70
N HIS A 168 4.06 21.65 -5.32
CA HIS A 168 4.78 22.88 -4.94
C HIS A 168 3.97 24.18 -5.04
N ASN A 169 2.85 24.16 -5.77
CA ASN A 169 1.97 25.33 -5.95
C ASN A 169 0.81 25.36 -4.94
N CYS A 170 0.69 24.36 -4.07
CA CYS A 170 -0.38 24.28 -3.07
C CYS A 170 -0.08 25.17 -1.85
N ASP A 171 -0.52 26.42 -1.90
CA ASP A 171 -0.35 27.44 -0.86
C ASP A 171 -1.11 27.18 0.45
N TRP A 172 -2.10 26.28 0.41
CA TRP A 172 -2.91 25.86 1.55
C TRP A 172 -2.27 24.74 2.40
N ILE A 173 -1.15 24.15 1.95
CA ILE A 173 -0.45 23.11 2.69
C ILE A 173 0.54 23.75 3.68
N PRO A 174 0.45 23.44 5.00
CA PRO A 174 1.42 23.92 5.98
C PRO A 174 2.84 23.48 5.64
N PRO A 175 3.88 24.31 5.91
CA PRO A 175 5.27 24.01 5.55
C PRO A 175 5.75 22.63 6.05
N SER A 176 5.41 22.26 7.28
CA SER A 176 5.80 20.96 7.86
C SER A 176 5.20 19.75 7.14
N LEU A 177 4.00 19.89 6.56
CA LEU A 177 3.39 18.86 5.74
C LEU A 177 3.94 18.89 4.31
N MET A 178 4.24 20.07 3.78
CA MET A 178 4.86 20.23 2.46
C MET A 178 6.20 19.49 2.40
N ASP A 179 7.08 19.68 3.39
CA ASP A 179 8.38 18.99 3.44
C ASP A 179 8.21 17.46 3.43
N PHE A 180 7.22 16.95 4.18
CA PHE A 180 6.91 15.52 4.19
C PHE A 180 6.42 15.03 2.82
N TYR A 181 5.51 15.76 2.17
CA TYR A 181 4.97 15.38 0.86
C TYR A 181 6.02 15.46 -0.26
N LEU A 182 6.88 16.48 -0.24
CA LEU A 182 8.00 16.60 -1.17
C LEU A 182 8.98 15.44 -1.00
N GLY A 183 9.26 15.00 0.23
CA GLY A 183 10.07 13.81 0.47
C GLY A 183 9.42 12.52 -0.08
N VAL A 184 8.10 12.37 0.04
CA VAL A 184 7.37 11.23 -0.56
C VAL A 184 7.42 11.29 -2.08
N GLU A 185 7.29 12.47 -2.68
CA GLU A 185 7.36 12.66 -4.13
C GLU A 185 8.78 12.37 -4.66
N GLU A 186 9.83 12.82 -3.96
CA GLU A 186 11.21 12.48 -4.28
C GLU A 186 11.45 10.96 -4.24
N ASP A 187 10.99 10.30 -3.17
CA ASP A 187 11.02 8.84 -3.05
C ASP A 187 10.30 8.15 -4.22
N SER A 188 9.19 8.73 -4.66
CA SER A 188 8.37 8.23 -5.77
C SER A 188 9.09 8.33 -7.12
N PHE A 189 9.72 9.47 -7.43
CA PHE A 189 10.53 9.61 -8.64
C PHE A 189 11.68 8.60 -8.67
N ASN A 190 12.38 8.45 -7.55
CA ASN A 190 13.49 7.50 -7.41
C ASN A 190 13.03 6.02 -7.52
N THR A 191 11.72 5.75 -7.54
CA THR A 191 11.15 4.40 -7.63
C THR A 191 10.80 3.99 -9.07
N VAL A 192 10.54 4.95 -9.95
CA VAL A 192 10.06 4.70 -11.33
C VAL A 192 10.99 3.74 -12.10
N ASP A 193 12.30 3.99 -12.06
CA ASP A 193 13.28 3.16 -12.76
C ASP A 193 13.38 1.75 -12.17
N VAL A 194 13.20 1.62 -10.85
CA VAL A 194 13.20 0.31 -10.17
C VAL A 194 12.02 -0.51 -10.65
N PHE A 195 10.81 0.04 -10.56
CA PHE A 195 9.59 -0.66 -10.96
C PHE A 195 9.62 -1.01 -12.46
N THR A 196 10.06 -0.09 -13.31
CA THR A 196 10.17 -0.33 -14.75
C THR A 196 11.12 -1.50 -15.08
N LYS A 197 12.26 -1.63 -14.38
CA LYS A 197 13.22 -2.74 -14.57
C LYS A 197 12.63 -4.11 -14.25
N HIS A 198 11.71 -4.18 -13.29
CA HIS A 198 10.96 -5.40 -12.93
C HIS A 198 9.68 -5.59 -13.78
N GLY A 199 9.46 -4.76 -14.80
CA GLY A 199 8.30 -4.81 -15.67
C GLY A 199 6.98 -4.41 -14.99
N ILE A 200 7.06 -3.61 -13.93
CA ILE A 200 5.93 -3.07 -13.17
C ILE A 200 5.57 -1.70 -13.77
N ARG A 201 4.27 -1.44 -13.86
CA ARG A 201 3.69 -0.21 -14.41
C ARG A 201 2.99 0.61 -13.35
#